data_AF-A0A263PSB6-F1
#
_entry.id   AF-A0A263PSB6-F1
#
_cell.length_a   1.000
_cell.length_b   1.000
_cell.length_c   1.000
_cell.angle_alpha   90.00
_cell.angle_beta   90.00
_cell.angle_gamma   90.00
#
_symmetry.space_group_name_H-M   'P 1'
#
loop_
_entity.id
_entity.type
_entity.pdbx_description
1 polymer ?
#
loop_
_entity_poly.entity_id
_entity_poly.type
_entity_poly.pdbx_seq_one_letter_code
_entity_poly.pdbx_strand_id
1 'polypeptide(L)'
;MSSQPTLEEWNFQVLMLIQALVGAISANFRMIALLWDGDEWVLRFYLEESNEEDVEEIEDVVCQYTAYQGSSLRCRSELIVGRERLPGLSEVGRVVYRRRESFDI
;
A
#
# COMPACT_ATOMS: atom_id res chain seq x y z
N MET A 1 13.60 -8.69 19.73
CA MET A 1 13.49 -7.22 19.69
C MET A 1 13.25 -6.87 18.25
N SER A 2 12.04 -6.48 17.88
CA SER A 2 11.82 -5.90 16.56
C SER A 2 12.24 -4.44 16.62
N SER A 3 13.47 -4.18 16.19
CA SER A 3 13.93 -2.82 15.91
C SER A 3 13.01 -2.25 14.84
N GLN A 4 12.36 -1.12 15.12
CA GLN A 4 11.61 -0.39 14.10
C GLN A 4 12.54 -0.11 12.92
N PRO A 5 12.02 -0.15 11.67
CA PRO A 5 12.80 0.23 10.52
C PRO A 5 13.31 1.66 10.67
N THR A 6 14.55 1.87 10.27
CA THR A 6 15.18 3.17 10.16
C THR A 6 14.44 4.06 9.15
N LEU A 7 14.68 5.37 9.24
CA LEU A 7 14.14 6.31 8.26
C LEU A 7 14.59 5.98 6.83
N GLU A 8 15.83 5.52 6.65
CA GLU A 8 16.38 5.11 5.37
C GLU A 8 15.63 3.89 4.81
N GLU A 9 15.43 2.85 5.61
CA GLU A 9 14.66 1.67 5.21
C GLU A 9 13.24 2.08 4.83
N TRP A 10 12.55 2.86 5.66
CA TRP A 10 11.22 3.36 5.31
C TRP A 10 11.18 4.15 3.99
N ASN A 11 12.17 5.02 3.74
CA ASN A 11 12.23 5.81 2.51
C ASN A 11 12.45 4.89 1.31
N PHE A 12 13.36 3.94 1.43
CA PHE A 12 13.61 2.94 0.40
C PHE A 12 12.34 2.16 0.07
N GLN A 13 11.63 1.67 1.09
CA GLN A 13 10.39 0.91 0.88
C GLN A 13 9.29 1.71 0.20
N VAL A 14 9.09 2.97 0.63
CA VAL A 14 8.12 3.85 -0.02
C VAL A 14 8.47 4.06 -1.49
N LEU A 15 9.76 4.28 -1.80
CA LEU A 15 10.20 4.45 -3.19
C LEU A 15 9.97 3.19 -4.02
N MET A 16 10.29 2.01 -3.50
CA MET A 16 10.06 0.74 -4.21
C MET A 16 8.57 0.49 -4.45
N LEU A 17 7.71 0.78 -3.48
CA LEU A 17 6.27 0.66 -3.65
C LEU A 17 5.74 1.66 -4.69
N ILE A 18 6.20 2.91 -4.67
CA ILE A 18 5.83 3.90 -5.69
C ILE A 18 6.25 3.44 -7.10
N GLN A 19 7.43 2.82 -7.24
CA GLN A 19 7.85 2.27 -8.54
C GLN A 19 6.97 1.11 -9.00
N ALA A 20 6.62 0.19 -8.10
CA ALA A 20 5.74 -0.93 -8.42
C ALA A 20 4.31 -0.49 -8.80
N LEU A 21 3.85 0.66 -8.30
CA LEU A 21 2.53 1.22 -8.59
C LEU A 21 2.42 1.92 -9.95
N VAL A 22 3.52 2.06 -10.70
CA VAL A 22 3.50 2.77 -11.99
C VAL A 22 2.65 1.99 -13.00
N GLY A 23 1.51 2.57 -13.37
CA GLY A 23 0.57 1.98 -14.33
C GLY A 23 -0.60 1.20 -13.70
N ALA A 24 -0.49 0.82 -12.42
CA ALA A 24 -1.49 -0.02 -11.74
C ALA A 24 -2.68 0.77 -11.14
N ILE A 25 -2.51 2.07 -10.87
CA ILE A 25 -3.52 2.85 -10.13
C ILE A 25 -4.68 3.25 -11.06
N SER A 26 -5.82 2.59 -10.89
CA SER A 26 -7.10 2.97 -11.48
C SER A 26 -7.86 4.00 -10.62
N ALA A 27 -8.99 4.50 -11.13
CA ALA A 27 -9.87 5.38 -10.36
C ALA A 27 -10.51 4.69 -9.15
N ASN A 28 -10.56 3.35 -9.10
CA ASN A 28 -11.15 2.59 -8.00
C ASN A 28 -10.25 2.58 -6.74
N PHE A 29 -8.96 2.81 -6.90
CA PHE A 29 -8.03 2.96 -5.77
C PHE A 29 -8.34 4.25 -5.00
N ARG A 30 -8.67 4.10 -3.72
CA ARG A 30 -8.94 5.22 -2.81
C ARG A 30 -7.69 5.64 -2.06
N MET A 31 -6.92 4.68 -1.56
CA MET A 31 -5.70 4.92 -0.78
C MET A 31 -4.78 3.70 -0.81
N ILE A 32 -3.48 3.94 -0.72
CA ILE A 32 -2.46 2.91 -0.55
C ILE A 32 -1.52 3.36 0.56
N ALA A 33 -1.28 2.49 1.53
CA ALA A 33 -0.42 2.76 2.67
C ALA A 33 0.56 1.61 2.91
N LEU A 34 1.79 1.97 3.28
CA LEU A 34 2.82 1.05 3.72
C LEU A 34 2.89 1.10 5.25
N LEU A 35 2.84 -0.06 5.89
CA LEU A 35 2.95 -0.19 7.34
C LEU A 35 4.09 -1.14 7.72
N TRP A 36 4.52 -1.03 8.97
CA TRP A 36 5.39 -2.00 9.64
C TRP A 36 4.62 -2.53 10.85
N ASP A 37 4.34 -3.83 10.89
CA ASP A 37 3.54 -4.42 11.99
C ASP A 37 4.40 -4.93 13.16
N GLY A 38 5.72 -4.84 13.02
CA GLY A 38 6.68 -5.34 14.01
C GLY A 38 7.54 -6.47 13.46
N ASP A 39 7.12 -7.20 12.44
CA ASP A 39 7.91 -8.29 11.85
C ASP A 39 7.98 -8.21 10.32
N GLU A 40 6.95 -7.67 9.67
CA GLU A 40 6.84 -7.60 8.23
C GLU A 40 6.30 -6.26 7.72
N TRP A 41 6.57 -6.00 6.45
CA TRP A 41 5.96 -4.89 5.72
C TRP A 41 4.53 -5.25 5.32
N VAL A 42 3.61 -4.32 5.49
CA VAL A 42 2.21 -4.50 5.11
C VAL A 42 1.84 -3.48 4.05
N LEU A 43 1.47 -3.96 2.87
CA LEU A 43 0.97 -3.15 1.76
C LEU A 43 -0.55 -3.14 1.86
N ARG A 44 -1.12 -2.03 2.31
CA ARG A 44 -2.56 -1.91 2.51
C ARG A 44 -3.20 -1.11 1.39
N PHE A 45 -4.11 -1.75 0.67
CA PHE A 45 -4.86 -1.19 -0.44
C PHE A 45 -6.31 -0.94 -0.01
N TYR A 46 -6.82 0.22 -0.39
CA TYR A 46 -8.21 0.60 -0.17
C TYR A 46 -8.85 0.81 -1.53
N LEU A 47 -9.83 -0.02 -1.87
CA LEU A 47 -10.64 0.10 -3.08
C LEU A 47 -12.04 0.59 -2.72
N GLU A 48 -12.67 1.29 -3.67
CA GLU A 48 -14.06 1.72 -3.52
C GLU A 48 -15.03 0.55 -3.71
N GLU A 49 -14.77 -0.27 -4.72
CA GLU A 49 -15.59 -1.42 -5.11
C GLU A 49 -14.71 -2.64 -5.37
N SER A 50 -15.29 -3.83 -5.21
CA SER A 50 -14.59 -5.08 -5.52
C SER A 50 -14.51 -5.21 -7.03
N ASN A 51 -13.30 -5.30 -7.56
CA ASN A 51 -13.04 -5.41 -9.00
C ASN A 51 -11.90 -6.42 -9.20
N GLU A 52 -12.10 -7.40 -10.08
CA GLU A 52 -11.14 -8.49 -10.32
C GLU A 52 -9.85 -7.99 -10.99
N GLU A 53 -9.95 -7.04 -11.93
CA GLU A 53 -8.80 -6.43 -12.61
C GLU A 53 -7.92 -5.67 -11.61
N ASP A 54 -8.51 -4.86 -10.72
CA ASP A 54 -7.75 -4.18 -9.67
C ASP A 54 -7.09 -5.15 -8.68
N VAL A 55 -7.70 -6.32 -8.43
CA VAL A 55 -7.11 -7.38 -7.58
C VAL A 55 -5.90 -8.02 -8.27
N GLU A 56 -6.01 -8.36 -9.54
CA GLU A 56 -4.89 -8.88 -10.35
C GLU A 56 -3.74 -7.86 -10.40
N GLU A 57 -4.04 -6.57 -10.62
CA GLU A 57 -3.05 -5.50 -10.60
C GLU A 57 -2.37 -5.37 -9.22
N ILE A 58 -3.10 -5.55 -8.12
CA ILE A 58 -2.51 -5.56 -6.77
C ILE A 58 -1.53 -6.73 -6.60
N GLU A 59 -1.85 -7.92 -7.11
CA GLU A 59 -0.96 -9.08 -7.06
C GLU A 59 0.34 -8.82 -7.84
N ASP A 60 0.23 -8.21 -9.02
CA ASP A 60 1.38 -7.81 -9.84
C ASP A 60 2.24 -6.74 -9.14
N VAL A 61 1.63 -5.74 -8.50
CA VAL A 61 2.33 -4.73 -7.68
C VAL A 61 3.12 -5.40 -6.55
N VAL A 62 2.51 -6.35 -5.82
CA VAL A 62 3.18 -7.08 -4.72
C VAL A 62 4.37 -7.89 -5.26
N CYS A 63 4.19 -8.55 -6.40
CA CYS A 63 5.26 -9.30 -7.07
C CYS A 63 6.43 -8.39 -7.47
N GLN A 64 6.16 -7.26 -8.11
CA GLN A 64 7.19 -6.29 -8.50
C GLN A 64 7.89 -5.67 -7.27
N TYR A 65 7.12 -5.26 -6.27
CA TYR A 65 7.63 -4.68 -5.03
C TYR A 65 8.58 -5.63 -4.30
N THR A 66 8.23 -6.92 -4.21
CA THR A 66 9.09 -7.93 -3.58
C THR A 66 10.33 -8.22 -4.42
N ALA A 67 10.22 -8.22 -5.75
CA ALA A 67 11.35 -8.42 -6.66
C ALA A 67 12.45 -7.36 -6.50
N TYR A 68 12.10 -6.11 -6.18
CA TYR A 68 13.08 -5.03 -5.94
C TYR A 68 13.98 -5.24 -4.73
N GLN A 69 13.61 -6.14 -3.82
CA GLN A 69 14.19 -6.21 -2.47
C GLN A 69 14.94 -7.50 -2.19
N GLY A 70 14.87 -8.47 -3.11
CA GLY A 70 15.48 -9.78 -2.96
C GLY A 70 14.70 -10.72 -2.03
N SER A 71 15.23 -11.93 -1.84
CA SER A 71 14.51 -13.08 -1.26
C SER A 71 14.26 -13.04 0.24
N SER A 72 14.73 -12.02 0.96
CA SER A 72 14.64 -11.95 2.43
C SER A 72 13.53 -11.04 2.97
N LEU A 73 12.77 -10.37 2.11
CA LEU A 73 11.72 -9.46 2.55
C LEU A 73 10.51 -10.25 3.08
N ARG A 74 10.10 -9.95 4.32
CA ARG A 74 8.78 -10.35 4.82
C ARG A 74 7.77 -9.27 4.47
N CYS A 75 6.77 -9.65 3.69
CA CYS A 75 5.78 -8.75 3.17
C CYS A 75 4.46 -9.48 2.97
N ARG A 76 3.35 -8.81 3.31
CA ARG A 76 1.99 -9.22 2.95
C ARG A 76 1.17 -8.04 2.46
N SER A 77 0.13 -8.33 1.70
CA SER A 77 -0.87 -7.34 1.29
C SER A 77 -2.15 -7.47 2.11
N GLU A 78 -2.84 -6.35 2.29
CA GLU A 78 -4.18 -6.28 2.85
C GLU A 78 -5.06 -5.48 1.88
N LEU A 79 -6.25 -6.01 1.58
CA LEU A 79 -7.24 -5.34 0.75
C LEU A 79 -8.47 -4.98 1.59
N ILE A 80 -8.84 -3.71 1.57
CA ILE A 80 -10.04 -3.18 2.20
C ILE A 80 -10.92 -2.59 1.10
N VAL A 81 -12.15 -3.08 0.99
CA VAL A 81 -13.12 -2.63 -0.02
C VAL A 81 -14.26 -1.92 0.68
N GLY A 82 -14.60 -0.72 0.21
CA GLY A 82 -15.78 -0.02 0.68
C GLY A 82 -15.67 1.48 0.51
N ARG A 83 -16.75 2.16 0.93
CA ARG A 83 -16.91 3.62 0.85
C ARG A 83 -16.84 4.30 2.21
N GLU A 84 -16.46 3.56 3.25
CA GLU A 84 -16.30 4.14 4.59
C GLU A 84 -15.23 5.22 4.58
N ARG A 85 -15.26 6.06 5.62
CA ARG A 85 -14.26 7.10 5.82
C ARG A 85 -12.87 6.46 5.89
N LEU A 86 -11.99 6.86 4.98
CA LEU A 86 -10.58 6.48 5.01
C LEU A 86 -9.92 6.99 6.29
N PRO A 87 -8.99 6.22 6.88
CA PRO A 87 -8.25 6.67 8.05
C PRO A 87 -7.43 7.94 7.77
N GLY A 88 -7.11 8.65 8.85
CA GLY A 88 -6.21 9.80 8.83
C GLY A 88 -4.78 9.40 8.44
N LEU A 89 -4.01 10.34 7.89
CA LEU A 89 -2.63 10.08 7.44
C LEU A 89 -1.69 9.62 8.57
N SER A 90 -2.00 9.96 9.82
CA SER A 90 -1.26 9.54 11.01
C SER A 90 -1.79 8.27 11.67
N GLU A 91 -2.96 7.78 11.25
CA GLU A 91 -3.62 6.59 11.80
C GLU A 91 -3.18 5.31 11.07
N VAL A 92 -2.68 5.47 9.86
CA VAL A 92 -2.00 4.43 9.08
C VAL A 92 -0.51 4.75 9.01
N GLY A 93 0.31 3.81 8.54
CA GLY A 93 1.73 4.06 8.29
C GLY A 93 1.98 5.13 7.21
N ARG A 94 2.95 4.93 6.32
CA ARG A 94 3.21 5.90 5.26
C ARG A 94 2.21 5.76 4.13
N VAL A 95 1.36 6.77 3.95
CA VAL A 95 0.46 6.85 2.80
C VAL A 95 1.26 7.20 1.55
N VAL A 96 1.26 6.31 0.55
CA VAL A 96 1.99 6.48 -0.71
C VAL A 96 1.09 7.02 -1.82
N TYR A 97 -0.22 6.76 -1.72
CA TYR A 97 -1.21 7.29 -2.62
C TYR A 97 -2.52 7.55 -1.85
N ARG A 98 -3.20 8.64 -2.18
CA ARG A 98 -4.57 8.91 -1.74
C ARG A 98 -5.30 9.69 -2.82
N ARG A 99 -6.39 9.12 -3.32
CA ARG A 99 -7.30 9.78 -4.26
C ARG A 99 -7.99 10.94 -3.54
N ARG A 100 -8.20 12.05 -4.25
CA ARG A 100 -9.04 13.14 -3.74
C ARG A 100 -10.49 12.67 -3.72
N GLU A 101 -11.15 12.74 -2.57
CA GLU A 101 -12.57 12.40 -2.44
C GLU A 101 -13.39 13.65 -2.12
N SER A 102 -14.51 13.81 -2.81
CA SER A 102 -15.51 14.81 -2.46
C SER A 102 -16.47 14.16 -1.48
N PHE A 103 -16.56 14.69 -0.26
CA PHE A 103 -17.65 14.36 0.64
C PHE A 103 -18.78 15.32 0.34
N ASP A 104 -19.94 14.82 -0.10
CA ASP A 104 -21.16 15.63 -0.07
C ASP A 104 -21.48 15.86 1.42
N ILE A 105 -21.34 17.11 1.87
CA ILE A 105 -21.65 17.57 3.23
C ILE A 105 -23.13 17.92 3.30
#